data_AF-A0A6J6LDI1-F1
#
_entry.id   AF-A0A6J6LDI1-F1
#
_cell.length_a   1.000
_cell.length_b   1.000
_cell.length_c   1.000
_cell.angle_alpha   90.00
_cell.angle_beta   90.00
_cell.angle_gamma   90.00
#
_symmetry.space_group_name_H-M   'P 1'
#
loop_
_entity.id
_entity.type
_entity.pdbx_description
1 polymer ?
#
loop_
_entity_poly.entity_id
_entity_poly.type
_entity_poly.pdbx_seq_one_letter_code
_entity_poly.pdbx_strand_id
1 'polypeptide(L)'
;MQSWTQPIQIAVDESLRLASSVDVDEIRSAADILVVKAIPLGGVQQALDLVTEIGLPAVVSGSLDTSVGLSSGIALAASIPNIYGACGLGTGTLFAEDLVTPTTLPTNGELIVRRASPDAHLLATAAAKVSDSDRLWWQERIVRAWQSGANDLVSTSVKEAVEQ
;
A
#
# COMPACT_ATOMS: atom_id res chain seq x y z
N MET A 1 2.66 39.19 1.97
CA MET A 1 3.02 37.83 2.44
C MET A 1 2.05 37.47 3.54
N GLN A 2 1.23 36.42 3.37
CA GLN A 2 0.42 35.89 4.47
C GLN A 2 1.37 35.35 5.55
N SER A 3 1.25 35.84 6.79
CA SER A 3 1.96 35.28 7.94
C SER A 3 1.15 34.09 8.45
N TRP A 4 1.69 32.89 8.31
CA TRP A 4 1.11 31.70 8.93
C TRP A 4 1.43 31.73 10.43
N THR A 5 0.39 31.70 11.26
CA THR A 5 0.51 31.74 12.73
C THR A 5 0.79 30.36 13.35
N GLN A 6 0.72 29.30 12.55
CA GLN A 6 1.11 27.94 12.91
C GLN A 6 2.16 27.40 11.93
N PRO A 7 3.15 26.63 12.41
CA PRO A 7 4.11 25.99 11.53
C PRO A 7 3.40 25.01 10.61
N ILE A 8 3.85 24.94 9.35
CA ILE A 8 3.37 23.97 8.38
C ILE A 8 3.94 22.60 8.73
N GLN A 9 3.08 21.61 8.92
CA GLN A 9 3.50 20.24 9.20
C GLN A 9 4.12 19.58 7.97
N ILE A 10 5.18 18.82 8.19
CA ILE A 10 5.95 18.12 7.17
C ILE A 10 5.64 16.62 7.25
N ALA A 11 5.31 16.03 6.10
CA ALA A 11 5.07 14.59 6.00
C ALA A 11 6.24 13.89 5.29
N VAL A 12 6.56 12.66 5.71
CA VAL A 12 7.57 11.81 5.07
C VAL A 12 6.92 10.61 4.39
N ASP A 13 7.27 10.36 3.12
CA ASP A 13 6.78 9.23 2.30
C ASP A 13 7.95 8.36 1.82
N GLU A 14 8.76 8.83 0.87
CA GLU A 14 9.76 8.00 0.21
C GLU A 14 10.87 7.48 1.14
N SER A 15 11.26 8.27 2.16
CA SER A 15 12.30 7.88 3.10
C SER A 15 11.91 6.70 3.98
N LEU A 16 10.61 6.36 4.09
CA LEU A 16 10.15 5.18 4.82
C LEU A 16 10.24 3.90 3.99
N ARG A 17 10.06 3.98 2.66
CA ARG A 17 9.95 2.81 1.78
C ARG A 17 11.21 2.45 0.99
N LEU A 18 12.17 3.36 0.87
CA LEU A 18 13.41 3.15 0.12
C LEU A 18 14.63 2.93 1.02
N ALA A 19 14.48 3.11 2.33
CA ALA A 19 15.57 2.95 3.28
C ALA A 19 15.86 1.46 3.51
N SER A 20 17.14 1.09 3.56
CA SER A 20 17.58 -0.25 3.96
C SER A 20 17.36 -0.51 5.46
N SER A 21 17.23 0.57 6.24
CA SER A 21 16.91 0.60 7.66
C SER A 21 16.30 1.95 7.98
N VAL A 22 15.25 1.99 8.81
CA VAL A 22 14.64 3.24 9.26
C VAL A 22 15.27 3.64 10.59
N ASP A 23 15.88 4.82 10.65
CA ASP A 23 16.28 5.44 11.92
C ASP A 23 15.08 6.23 12.46
N VAL A 24 14.52 5.74 13.57
CA VAL A 24 13.32 6.30 14.20
C VAL A 24 13.55 7.73 14.68
N ASP A 25 14.73 8.02 15.23
CA ASP A 25 15.03 9.34 15.79
C ASP A 25 15.27 10.36 14.66
N GLU A 26 15.91 9.93 13.56
CA GLU A 26 16.05 10.75 12.36
C GLU A 26 14.67 11.13 11.80
N ILE A 27 13.77 10.16 11.62
CA ILE A 27 12.41 10.41 11.12
C ILE A 27 11.65 11.37 12.03
N ARG A 28 11.70 11.15 13.36
CA ARG A 28 11.06 12.04 14.35
C ARG A 28 11.60 13.46 14.32
N SER A 29 12.87 13.63 13.96
CA SER A 29 13.49 14.96 13.85
C SER A 29 13.15 15.68 12.54
N ALA A 30 12.79 14.92 11.50
CA ALA A 30 12.62 15.43 10.14
C ALA A 30 11.16 15.62 9.71
N ALA A 31 10.20 14.97 10.38
CA ALA A 31 8.79 14.99 9.98
C ALA A 31 7.83 15.01 11.17
N ASP A 32 6.65 15.57 10.91
CA ASP A 32 5.52 15.60 11.84
C ASP A 32 4.53 14.45 11.58
N ILE A 33 4.49 13.95 10.33
CA ILE A 33 3.48 12.99 9.85
C ILE A 33 4.14 11.91 9.00
N LEU A 34 3.68 10.67 9.13
CA LEU A 34 4.07 9.55 8.27
C LEU A 34 3.05 9.36 7.15
N VAL A 35 3.53 9.23 5.91
CA VAL A 35 2.74 8.72 4.78
C VAL A 35 3.08 7.24 4.61
N VAL A 36 2.09 6.39 4.82
CA VAL A 36 2.31 4.94 4.93
C VAL A 36 1.59 4.22 3.80
N LYS A 37 2.29 3.29 3.15
CA LYS A 37 1.75 2.48 2.05
C LYS A 37 2.05 1.01 2.33
N ALA A 38 1.02 0.18 2.43
CA ALA A 38 1.18 -1.22 2.84
C ALA A 38 2.12 -2.02 1.93
N ILE A 39 1.91 -1.97 0.62
CA ILE A 39 2.65 -2.78 -0.37
C ILE A 39 4.17 -2.54 -0.31
N PRO A 40 4.68 -1.29 -0.45
CA PRO A 40 6.13 -1.07 -0.44
C PRO A 40 6.78 -1.24 0.94
N LEU A 41 6.00 -1.31 2.03
CA LEU A 41 6.50 -1.59 3.39
C LEU A 41 6.42 -3.08 3.77
N GLY A 42 6.15 -3.98 2.81
CA GLY A 42 6.11 -5.43 3.08
C GLY A 42 4.78 -5.95 3.61
N GLY A 43 3.71 -5.14 3.57
CA GLY A 43 2.35 -5.53 3.92
C GLY A 43 1.77 -4.78 5.12
N VAL A 44 0.53 -5.12 5.46
CA VAL A 44 -0.25 -4.41 6.50
C VAL A 44 0.41 -4.51 7.88
N GLN A 45 0.84 -5.71 8.27
CA GLN A 45 1.41 -5.93 9.60
C GLN A 45 2.73 -5.18 9.76
N GLN A 46 3.67 -5.33 8.83
CA GLN A 46 4.96 -4.64 8.89
C GLN A 46 4.79 -3.12 8.86
N ALA A 47 3.87 -2.60 8.05
CA ALA A 47 3.56 -1.18 8.04
C ALA A 47 2.99 -0.70 9.40
N LEU A 48 2.13 -1.49 10.05
CA LEU A 48 1.57 -1.15 11.36
C LEU A 48 2.63 -1.20 12.47
N ASP A 49 3.52 -2.19 12.43
CA ASP A 49 4.63 -2.32 13.37
C ASP A 49 5.55 -1.09 13.27
N LEU A 50 5.91 -0.68 12.05
CA LEU A 50 6.74 0.50 11.79
C LEU A 50 6.06 1.80 12.26
N VAL A 51 4.76 1.97 11.98
CA VAL A 51 3.99 3.12 12.47
C VAL A 51 3.99 3.18 14.00
N THR A 52 3.83 2.04 14.65
CA THR A 52 3.83 1.93 16.11
C THR A 52 5.20 2.26 16.70
N GLU A 53 6.27 1.75 16.07
CA GLU A 53 7.65 2.00 16.48
C GLU A 53 8.03 3.48 16.38
N ILE A 54 7.70 4.12 15.24
CA ILE A 54 7.99 5.54 15.02
C ILE A 54 7.10 6.41 15.91
N GLY A 55 5.82 6.08 16.07
CA GLY A 55 4.92 6.76 17.01
C GLY A 55 4.51 8.18 16.62
N LEU A 56 4.74 8.58 15.37
CA LEU A 56 4.22 9.83 14.80
C LEU A 56 2.79 9.62 14.24
N PRO A 57 1.98 10.68 14.13
CA PRO A 57 0.71 10.62 13.39
C PRO A 57 0.91 10.06 11.98
N ALA A 58 0.05 9.14 11.56
CA ALA A 58 0.18 8.47 10.27
C ALA A 58 -1.06 8.68 9.40
N VAL A 59 -0.85 8.84 8.09
CA VAL A 59 -1.88 8.81 7.06
C VAL A 59 -1.54 7.71 6.05
N VAL A 60 -2.56 6.98 5.59
CA VAL A 60 -2.37 5.90 4.61
C VAL A 60 -2.62 6.43 3.20
N SER A 61 -1.79 5.99 2.26
CA SER A 61 -1.94 6.28 0.83
C SER A 61 -1.90 4.99 0.00
N GLY A 62 -2.60 4.99 -1.13
CA GLY A 62 -2.46 3.96 -2.15
C GLY A 62 -1.27 4.20 -3.09
N SER A 63 -1.04 3.26 -4.00
CA SER A 63 0.03 3.32 -5.02
C SER A 63 -0.54 3.29 -6.45
N LEU A 64 -1.77 3.79 -6.64
CA LEU A 64 -2.59 3.58 -7.84
C LEU A 64 -2.79 2.08 -8.09
N ASP A 65 -3.39 1.43 -7.11
CA ASP A 65 -3.67 0.00 -7.17
C ASP A 65 -5.10 -0.24 -7.69
N THR A 66 -5.32 -1.40 -8.33
CA THR A 66 -6.67 -1.94 -8.53
C THR A 66 -7.35 -2.17 -7.19
N SER A 67 -8.66 -2.48 -7.17
CA SER A 67 -9.38 -2.76 -5.92
C SER A 67 -8.75 -3.85 -5.06
N VAL A 68 -8.00 -4.78 -5.67
CA VAL A 68 -7.26 -5.84 -4.99
C VAL A 68 -6.16 -5.24 -4.12
N GLY A 69 -5.24 -4.48 -4.71
CA GLY A 69 -4.16 -3.84 -3.95
C GLY A 69 -4.68 -2.75 -3.01
N LEU A 70 -5.70 -1.99 -3.43
CA LEU A 70 -6.32 -0.95 -2.61
C LEU A 70 -6.90 -1.52 -1.30
N SER A 71 -7.40 -2.76 -1.31
CA SER A 71 -7.91 -3.42 -0.10
C SER A 71 -6.85 -3.56 1.00
N SER A 72 -5.56 -3.68 0.65
CA SER A 72 -4.46 -3.70 1.63
C SER A 72 -4.26 -2.34 2.30
N GLY A 73 -4.35 -1.24 1.55
CA GLY A 73 -4.30 0.11 2.10
C GLY A 73 -5.49 0.42 3.01
N ILE A 74 -6.69 -0.02 2.62
CA ILE A 74 -7.90 0.12 3.46
C ILE A 74 -7.75 -0.66 4.77
N ALA A 75 -7.24 -1.90 4.70
CA ALA A 75 -7.00 -2.72 5.89
C ALA A 75 -5.95 -2.10 6.83
N LEU A 76 -4.88 -1.50 6.29
CA LEU A 76 -3.90 -0.76 7.07
C LEU A 76 -4.53 0.47 7.74
N ALA A 77 -5.27 1.29 6.99
CA ALA A 77 -5.93 2.48 7.52
C ALA A 77 -6.89 2.14 8.67
N ALA A 78 -7.65 1.05 8.53
CA ALA A 78 -8.58 0.57 9.56
C ALA A 78 -7.88 0.01 10.81
N SER A 79 -6.59 -0.36 10.72
CA SER A 79 -5.82 -0.94 11.82
C SER A 79 -5.07 0.10 12.65
N ILE A 80 -4.91 1.34 12.16
CA ILE A 80 -4.20 2.40 12.87
C ILE A 80 -5.18 3.10 13.85
N PRO A 81 -4.94 3.07 15.18
CA PRO A 81 -5.91 3.57 16.16
C PRO A 81 -6.26 5.06 16.04
N ASN A 82 -5.28 5.89 15.67
CA ASN A 82 -5.44 7.35 15.55
C ASN A 82 -4.88 7.81 14.20
N ILE A 83 -5.65 7.60 13.14
CA ILE A 83 -5.25 8.05 11.80
C ILE A 83 -5.28 9.58 11.72
N TYR A 84 -4.22 10.17 11.16
CA TYR A 84 -4.03 11.62 11.12
C TYR A 84 -5.15 12.36 10.37
N GLY A 85 -5.71 11.74 9.34
CA GLY A 85 -6.78 12.33 8.55
C GLY A 85 -7.25 11.44 7.40
N ALA A 86 -7.89 12.07 6.41
CA ALA A 86 -8.38 11.37 5.22
C ALA A 86 -7.24 10.65 4.48
N CYS A 87 -7.49 9.39 4.12
CA CYS A 87 -6.51 8.56 3.43
C CYS A 87 -6.47 8.85 1.93
N GLY A 88 -5.29 8.75 1.32
CA GLY A 88 -5.08 8.80 -0.13
C GLY A 88 -5.50 7.51 -0.84
N LEU A 89 -6.70 7.00 -0.56
CA LEU A 89 -7.22 5.71 -1.03
C LEU A 89 -8.38 5.84 -2.04
N GLY A 90 -8.77 7.06 -2.42
CA GLY A 90 -9.82 7.33 -3.41
C GLY A 90 -9.42 7.07 -4.87
N THR A 91 -8.30 6.38 -5.12
CA THR A 91 -7.66 6.26 -6.43
C THR A 91 -8.38 5.34 -7.41
N GLY A 92 -9.33 4.52 -6.95
CA GLY A 92 -10.16 3.68 -7.83
C GLY A 92 -10.91 4.47 -8.90
N THR A 93 -11.22 5.74 -8.62
CA THR A 93 -11.88 6.67 -9.56
C THR A 93 -11.01 7.07 -10.77
N LEU A 94 -9.69 6.84 -10.69
CA LEU A 94 -8.74 7.21 -11.73
C LEU A 94 -8.58 6.13 -12.80
N PHE A 95 -9.07 4.91 -12.54
CA PHE A 95 -8.96 3.79 -13.45
C PHE A 95 -10.17 3.73 -14.39
N ALA A 96 -9.92 3.48 -15.68
CA ALA A 96 -10.98 3.22 -16.64
C ALA A 96 -11.66 1.86 -16.41
N GLU A 97 -10.90 0.88 -15.91
CA GLU A 97 -11.35 -0.48 -15.64
C GLU A 97 -10.71 -1.00 -14.35
N ASP A 98 -11.41 -1.90 -13.67
CA ASP A 98 -10.93 -2.57 -12.47
C ASP A 98 -11.17 -4.09 -12.58
N LEU A 99 -10.57 -4.85 -11.66
CA LEU A 99 -10.66 -6.31 -11.63
C LEU A 99 -11.76 -6.84 -10.71
N VAL A 100 -12.43 -5.99 -9.93
CA VAL A 100 -13.33 -6.39 -8.84
C VAL A 100 -14.73 -5.83 -9.07
N THR A 101 -15.75 -6.65 -8.78
CA THR A 101 -17.16 -6.24 -8.83
C THR A 101 -17.78 -6.27 -7.43
N PRO A 102 -18.37 -5.16 -6.94
CA PRO A 102 -18.23 -3.80 -7.48
C PRO A 102 -16.80 -3.27 -7.26
N THR A 103 -16.39 -2.32 -8.10
CA THR A 103 -15.15 -1.55 -7.92
C THR A 103 -15.17 -0.84 -6.57
N THR A 104 -14.03 -0.82 -5.89
CA THR A 104 -13.85 -0.12 -4.62
C THR A 104 -13.75 1.38 -4.87
N LEU A 105 -14.86 2.08 -4.68
CA LEU A 105 -14.96 3.53 -4.83
C LEU A 105 -15.40 4.18 -3.52
N PRO A 106 -14.93 5.41 -3.22
CA PRO A 106 -15.37 6.13 -2.04
C PRO A 106 -16.84 6.56 -2.20
N THR A 107 -17.61 6.44 -1.13
CA THR A 107 -18.98 6.96 -1.03
C THR A 107 -19.04 7.88 0.18
N ASN A 108 -19.47 9.14 -0.01
CA ASN A 108 -19.49 10.16 1.05
C ASN A 108 -18.15 10.35 1.79
N GLY A 109 -17.03 10.19 1.08
CA GLY A 109 -15.69 10.31 1.66
C GLY A 109 -15.20 9.07 2.42
N GLU A 110 -15.97 7.98 2.40
CA GLU A 110 -15.65 6.75 3.13
C GLU A 110 -15.43 5.55 2.19
N LEU A 111 -14.66 4.57 2.66
CA LEU A 111 -14.38 3.32 1.98
C LEU A 111 -14.68 2.14 2.93
N ILE A 112 -15.28 1.08 2.38
CA ILE A 112 -15.64 -0.10 3.17
C ILE A 112 -14.41 -1.00 3.35
N VAL A 113 -14.17 -1.43 4.59
CA VAL A 113 -13.16 -2.44 4.91
C VAL A 113 -13.64 -3.82 4.46
N ARG A 114 -13.05 -4.34 3.39
CA ARG A 114 -13.35 -5.68 2.88
C ARG A 114 -12.15 -6.26 2.14
N ARG A 115 -12.08 -7.59 2.08
CA ARG A 115 -11.21 -8.25 1.10
C ARG A 115 -11.78 -8.07 -0.30
N ALA A 116 -10.89 -7.90 -1.27
CA ALA A 116 -11.24 -7.77 -2.67
C ALA A 116 -10.56 -8.90 -3.45
N SER A 117 -11.36 -9.71 -4.13
CA SER A 117 -10.89 -10.78 -5.01
C SER A 117 -11.27 -10.43 -6.45
N PRO A 118 -10.38 -10.68 -7.44
CA PRO A 118 -10.72 -10.46 -8.84
C PRO A 118 -11.95 -11.26 -9.26
N ASP A 119 -12.80 -10.63 -10.06
CA ASP A 119 -13.79 -11.33 -10.87
C ASP A 119 -13.07 -12.07 -12.01
N ALA A 120 -13.41 -13.35 -12.21
CA ALA A 120 -12.73 -14.20 -13.17
C ALA A 120 -12.87 -13.70 -14.62
N HIS A 121 -14.03 -13.13 -14.98
CA HIS A 121 -14.27 -12.61 -16.32
C HIS A 121 -13.53 -11.30 -16.56
N LEU A 122 -13.55 -10.39 -15.58
CA LEU A 122 -12.79 -9.13 -15.66
C LEU A 122 -11.29 -9.40 -15.73
N LEU A 123 -10.80 -10.34 -14.93
CA LEU A 123 -9.39 -10.76 -14.96
C LEU A 123 -9.00 -11.35 -16.32
N ALA A 124 -9.82 -12.24 -16.89
CA ALA A 124 -9.56 -12.80 -18.21
C ALA A 124 -9.55 -11.72 -19.31
N THR A 125 -10.48 -10.77 -19.23
CA THR A 125 -10.57 -9.64 -20.17
C THR A 125 -9.34 -8.74 -20.08
N ALA A 126 -8.90 -8.40 -18.87
CA ALA A 126 -7.69 -7.61 -18.65
C ALA A 126 -6.44 -8.37 -19.13
N ALA A 127 -6.34 -9.67 -18.83
CA ALA A 127 -5.22 -10.50 -19.25
C ALA A 127 -5.10 -10.61 -20.77
N ALA A 128 -6.22 -10.62 -21.52
CA ALA A 128 -6.22 -10.65 -22.98
C ALA A 128 -5.63 -9.38 -23.62
N LYS A 129 -5.49 -8.28 -22.87
CA LYS A 129 -4.87 -7.03 -23.32
C LYS A 129 -3.36 -6.99 -23.08
N VAL A 130 -2.81 -7.98 -22.37
CA VAL A 130 -1.39 -8.06 -22.02
C VAL A 130 -0.68 -8.93 -23.04
N SER A 131 0.46 -8.47 -23.57
CA SER A 131 1.26 -9.26 -24.50
C SER A 131 1.91 -10.46 -23.80
N ASP A 132 2.23 -11.52 -24.56
CA ASP A 132 2.91 -12.69 -24.01
C ASP A 132 4.27 -12.33 -23.38
N SER A 133 4.99 -11.36 -23.97
CA SER A 133 6.26 -10.85 -23.45
C SER A 133 6.10 -10.07 -22.15
N ASP A 134 5.07 -9.23 -22.02
CA ASP A 134 4.81 -8.48 -20.78
C ASP A 134 4.42 -9.43 -19.65
N ARG A 135 3.58 -10.42 -19.97
CA ARG A 135 3.20 -11.47 -19.01
C ARG A 135 4.44 -12.22 -18.51
N LEU A 136 5.31 -12.67 -19.41
CA LEU A 136 6.54 -13.37 -19.04
C LEU A 136 7.45 -12.47 -18.19
N TRP A 137 7.61 -11.20 -18.56
CA TRP A 137 8.41 -10.24 -17.81
C TRP A 137 7.90 -10.06 -16.37
N TRP A 138 6.59 -9.95 -16.18
CA TRP A 138 5.99 -9.85 -14.83
C TRP A 138 6.16 -11.12 -14.01
N GLN A 139 6.02 -12.30 -14.63
CA GLN A 139 6.28 -13.60 -13.98
C GLN A 139 7.74 -13.73 -13.54
N GLU A 140 8.70 -13.36 -14.38
CA GLU A 140 10.12 -13.36 -14.02
C GLU A 140 10.43 -12.30 -12.96
N ARG A 141 9.79 -11.14 -13.02
CA ARG A 141 9.98 -10.07 -12.04
C ARG A 141 9.51 -10.47 -10.65
N ILE A 142 8.35 -11.14 -10.52
CA ILE A 142 7.86 -11.57 -9.21
C ILE A 142 8.78 -12.64 -8.60
N VAL A 143 9.36 -13.54 -9.43
CA VAL A 143 10.39 -14.49 -8.98
C VAL A 143 11.66 -13.77 -8.52
N ARG A 144 12.15 -12.79 -9.28
CA ARG A 144 13.33 -11.99 -8.88
C ARG A 144 13.09 -11.22 -7.58
N ALA A 145 11.90 -10.63 -7.41
CA ALA A 145 11.53 -9.92 -6.19
C ALA A 145 11.43 -10.86 -4.98
N TRP A 146 10.90 -12.08 -5.18
CA TRP A 146 10.89 -13.13 -4.17
C TRP A 146 12.31 -13.48 -3.70
N GLN A 147 13.21 -13.73 -4.65
CA GLN A 147 14.59 -14.11 -4.38
C GLN A 147 15.45 -12.97 -3.80
N SER A 148 15.08 -11.71 -4.03
CA SER A 148 15.82 -10.54 -3.52
C SER A 148 15.48 -10.18 -2.07
N GLY A 149 14.69 -10.99 -1.37
CA GLY A 149 14.38 -10.82 0.07
C GLY A 149 12.89 -10.71 0.40
N ALA A 150 11.97 -10.72 -0.57
CA ALA A 150 10.54 -10.75 -0.23
C ALA A 150 10.13 -12.08 0.42
N ASN A 151 10.87 -13.16 0.18
CA ASN A 151 10.72 -14.42 0.92
C ASN A 151 10.91 -14.21 2.43
N ASP A 152 11.83 -13.36 2.87
CA ASP A 152 12.11 -13.12 4.29
C ASP A 152 10.98 -12.36 5.01
N LEU A 153 10.08 -11.73 4.26
CA LEU A 153 8.98 -10.91 4.76
C LEU A 153 7.67 -11.68 4.96
N VAL A 154 7.57 -12.92 4.45
CA VAL A 154 6.34 -13.72 4.52
C VAL A 154 6.41 -14.81 5.59
N SER A 155 5.25 -15.26 6.06
CA SER A 155 5.16 -16.34 7.04
C SER A 155 5.71 -17.66 6.51
N THR A 156 6.14 -18.55 7.41
CA THR A 156 6.61 -19.90 7.05
C THR A 156 5.58 -20.66 6.21
N SER A 157 4.29 -20.55 6.52
CA SER A 157 3.22 -21.16 5.75
C SER A 157 3.15 -20.68 4.29
N VAL A 158 3.50 -19.42 4.02
CA VAL A 158 3.56 -18.90 2.65
C VAL A 158 4.81 -19.42 1.95
N LYS A 159 5.96 -19.51 2.64
CA LYS A 159 7.18 -20.12 2.09
C LYS A 159 6.92 -21.57 1.66
N GLU A 160 6.34 -22.37 2.55
CA GLU A 160 6.00 -23.78 2.30
C GLU A 160 5.03 -23.95 1.14
N ALA A 161 4.06 -23.04 0.97
CA ALA A 161 3.10 -23.10 -0.13
C ALA A 161 3.71 -22.75 -1.50
N VAL A 162 4.81 -22.00 -1.53
CA VAL A 162 5.52 -21.63 -2.77
C VAL A 162 6.52 -22.71 -3.20
N GLU A 163 7.01 -23.52 -2.26
CA GLU A 163 7.95 -24.62 -2.52
C GLU A 163 7.27 -25.91 -3.03
N GLN A 164 5.94 -25.99 -2.95
CA GLN A 164 5.11 -27.13 -3.41
C GLN A 164 4.65 -26.95 -4.86
#